data_AF-A0A7V2J783-F1
#
_entry.id   AF-A0A7V2J783-F1
#
_cell.length_a   1.000
_cell.length_b   1.000
_cell.length_c   1.000
_cell.angle_alpha   90.00
_cell.angle_beta   90.00
_cell.angle_gamma   90.00
#
_symmetry.space_group_name_H-M   'P 1'
#
loop_
_entity.id
_entity.type
_entity.pdbx_description
1 polymer ?
#
loop_
_entity_poly.entity_id
_entity_poly.type
_entity_poly.pdbx_seq_one_letter_code
_entity_poly.pdbx_strand_id
1 'polypeptide(L)' 'AAYNVSGEYSMVKAAGKAGWIDGTKVMMEILMSMKRAGADIIITYHALDAAKELNK' A
#
# COMPACT_ATOMS: atom_id res chain seq x y z
N ALA A 1 -3.45 -12.91 -8.36
CA ALA A 1 -2.61 -12.37 -7.27
C ALA A 1 -1.83 -11.16 -7.79
N ALA A 2 -1.52 -10.17 -6.95
CA ALA A 2 -0.70 -9.02 -7.29
C ALA A 2 0.47 -8.89 -6.30
N TYR A 3 1.62 -8.41 -6.76
CA TYR A 3 2.79 -8.17 -5.91
C TYR A 3 3.16 -6.69 -5.95
N ASN A 4 3.04 -6.01 -4.81
CA ASN A 4 3.50 -4.64 -4.64
C ASN A 4 5.00 -4.66 -4.33
N VAL A 5 5.81 -4.42 -5.36
CA VAL A 5 7.26 -4.62 -5.33
C VAL A 5 7.99 -3.58 -4.49
N SER A 6 9.25 -3.84 -4.16
CA SER A 6 10.06 -2.99 -3.28
C SER A 6 10.18 -1.55 -3.76
N GLY A 7 10.25 -1.31 -5.08
CA GLY A 7 10.29 0.04 -5.65
C GLY A 7 9.01 0.83 -5.40
N GLU A 8 7.84 0.21 -5.60
CA GLU A 8 6.54 0.84 -5.35
C GLU A 8 6.34 1.14 -3.85
N TYR A 9 6.69 0.18 -2.98
CA TYR A 9 6.69 0.39 -1.52
C TYR A 9 7.60 1.56 -1.12
N SER A 10 8.83 1.58 -1.63
CA SER A 10 9.83 2.60 -1.29
C SER A 10 9.40 3.98 -1.78
N MET A 11 8.75 4.05 -2.95
CA MET A 11 8.19 5.28 -3.50
C MET A 11 7.15 5.89 -2.56
N VAL A 12 6.18 5.09 -2.08
CA VAL A 12 5.14 5.58 -1.16
C VAL A 12 5.75 6.01 0.17
N LYS A 13 6.67 5.24 0.73
CA LYS A 13 7.36 5.60 2.00
C LYS A 13 8.19 6.87 1.85
N ALA A 14 8.91 7.04 0.74
CA ALA A 14 9.71 8.24 0.48
C ALA A 14 8.83 9.48 0.28
N ALA A 15 7.79 9.39 -0.56
CA ALA A 15 6.87 10.50 -0.82
C ALA A 15 6.09 10.91 0.45
N GLY A 16 5.68 9.94 1.27
CA GLY A 16 5.05 10.19 2.57
C GLY A 16 6.01 10.88 3.55
N LYS A 17 7.28 10.44 3.62
CA LYS A 17 8.31 11.09 4.45
C LYS A 17 8.61 12.52 3.99
N ALA A 18 8.57 12.77 2.69
CA ALA A 18 8.76 14.10 2.11
C ALA A 18 7.52 15.01 2.27
N GLY A 19 6.40 14.51 2.80
CA GLY A 19 5.15 15.26 2.95
C GLY A 19 4.43 15.55 1.64
N TRP A 20 4.80 14.87 0.54
CA TRP A 20 4.17 15.07 -0.77
C TRP A 20 2.79 14.41 -0.85
N ILE A 21 2.57 13.39 -0.04
CA ILE A 21 1.32 12.62 0.03
C ILE A 21 1.02 12.24 1.49
N ASP A 22 -0.25 11.95 1.76
CA ASP A 22 -0.64 11.16 2.93
C ASP A 22 -0.29 9.69 2.67
N GLY A 23 0.84 9.25 3.22
CA GLY A 23 1.38 7.91 2.96
C GLY A 23 0.45 6.77 3.37
N THR A 24 -0.35 6.94 4.43
CA THR A 24 -1.30 5.91 4.89
C THR A 24 -2.48 5.82 3.95
N LYS A 25 -3.05 6.96 3.54
CA LYS A 25 -4.17 6.96 2.58
C LYS A 25 -3.76 6.40 1.22
N VAL A 26 -2.62 6.82 0.69
CA VAL A 26 -2.13 6.33 -0.62
C VAL A 26 -1.79 4.84 -0.56
N MET A 27 -1.18 4.36 0.54
CA MET A 27 -0.96 2.93 0.74
C MET A 27 -2.28 2.15 0.63
N MET A 28 -3.32 2.57 1.36
CA MET A 28 -4.62 1.90 1.32
C MET A 28 -5.28 2.00 -0.05
N GLU A 29 -5.17 3.13 -0.74
CA GLU A 29 -5.67 3.32 -2.09
C GLU A 29 -5.03 2.35 -3.10
N ILE A 30 -3.70 2.15 -3.01
CA ILE A 30 -2.97 1.18 -3.84
C ILE A 30 -3.48 -0.24 -3.59
N LEU A 31 -3.60 -0.66 -2.33
CA LEU A 31 -4.06 -2.01 -2.01
C LEU A 31 -5.51 -2.25 -2.44
N MET A 32 -6.38 -1.26 -2.24
CA MET A 32 -7.77 -1.31 -2.69
C MET A 32 -7.88 -1.36 -4.21
N SER A 33 -7.02 -0.61 -4.92
CA SER A 33 -7.02 -0.63 -6.38
C SER A 33 -6.49 -1.94 -6.96
N MET A 34 -5.55 -2.62 -6.29
CA MET A 34 -5.16 -3.99 -6.63
C MET A 34 -6.33 -4.98 -6.47
N LYS A 35 -7.08 -4.90 -5.35
CA LYS A 35 -8.28 -5.74 -5.17
C LYS A 35 -9.33 -5.43 -6.24
N ARG A 36 -9.57 -4.15 -6.54
CA ARG A 36 -10.49 -3.69 -7.61
C ARG A 36 -10.10 -4.25 -8.98
N ALA A 37 -8.81 -4.35 -9.27
CA ALA A 37 -8.30 -4.94 -10.52
C ALA A 37 -8.49 -6.47 -10.60
N GLY A 38 -9.06 -7.10 -9.58
CA GLY A 38 -9.35 -8.54 -9.54
C GLY A 38 -8.32 -9.37 -8.79
N ALA A 39 -7.39 -8.77 -8.04
CA ALA A 39 -6.44 -9.55 -7.25
C ALA A 39 -7.10 -10.11 -5.98
N ASP A 40 -7.20 -11.43 -5.87
CA ASP A 40 -7.68 -12.09 -4.64
C ASP A 40 -6.60 -12.28 -3.57
N ILE A 41 -5.33 -12.23 -3.97
CA ILE A 41 -4.17 -12.30 -3.09
C ILE A 41 -3.26 -11.13 -3.43
N ILE A 42 -2.85 -10.36 -2.41
CA ILE A 42 -1.89 -9.26 -2.54
C ILE A 42 -0.70 -9.58 -1.66
N ILE A 43 0.48 -9.65 -2.27
CA ILE A 43 1.76 -9.77 -1.57
C ILE A 43 2.35 -8.36 -1.51
N THR A 44 2.73 -7.89 -0.32
CA THR A 44 3.22 -6.51 -0.15
C THR A 44 4.03 -6.36 1.13
N TYR A 45 5.01 -5.46 1.12
CA TYR A 45 5.72 -5.01 2.31
C TYR A 45 4.85 -4.14 3.24
N HIS A 46 3.73 -3.60 2.74
CA HIS A 46 2.77 -2.83 3.52
C HIS A 46 1.83 -3.70 4.38
N ALA A 47 1.95 -5.03 4.36
CA ALA A 47 0.96 -5.92 4.96
C ALA A 47 0.69 -5.63 6.45
N LEU A 48 1.74 -5.40 7.24
CA LEU A 48 1.60 -5.10 8.67
C LEU A 48 1.01 -3.70 8.92
N ASP A 49 1.33 -2.71 8.09
CA ASP A 49 0.79 -1.36 8.21
C ASP A 49 -0.70 -1.33 7.82
N ALA A 50 -1.05 -2.02 6.73
CA ALA A 50 -2.44 -2.17 6.30
C ALA A 50 -3.28 -2.94 7.34
N ALA A 51 -2.73 -4.00 7.94
CA ALA A 51 -3.41 -4.74 9.00
C ALA A 51 -3.68 -3.85 10.23
N LYS A 52 -2.76 -2.96 10.60
CA LYS A 52 -3.01 -1.98 11.68
C LYS A 52 -4.11 -1.00 11.31
N GLU A 53 -4.11 -0.49 10.08
CA GLU A 53 -5.12 0.48 9.63
C GLU A 53 -6.52 -0.12 9.59
N LEU A 54 -6.66 -1.38 9.15
CA LEU A 54 -7.94 -2.08 9.06
C LEU A 54 -8.53 -2.49 10.42
N ASN A 55 -7.72 -2.53 11.48
CA ASN A 55 -8.14 -2.89 12.83
C ASN A 55 -8.33 -1.67 13.76
N LYS A 56 -8.33 -0.46 13.20
CA LYS A 56 -8.74 0.76 13.92
C LYS A 56 -10.25 0.89 13.95
#